data_AF-Q1PQA8-F1
#
_entry.id   AF-Q1PQA8-F1
#
_cell.length_a   1.000
_cell.length_b   1.000
_cell.length_c   1.000
_cell.angle_alpha   90.00
_cell.angle_beta   90.00
_cell.angle_gamma   90.00
#
_symmetry.space_group_name_H-M   'P 1'
#
loop_
_entity.id
_entity.type
_entity.pdbx_description
1 polymer ?
#
loop_
_entity_poly.entity_id
_entity_poly.type
_entity_poly.pdbx_seq_one_letter_code
_entity_poly.pdbx_strand_id
1 'polypeptide(L)'
;ISLRTNHIEWVKEFLDDSNQGLDALVDYLSFRQQMMQHEQRLLGALCASEERLNITSGGDGVDLVLGQNSSLSPPQSQPHNGGLGMANGSLLLLDSARQQQHASYGFLRPTIADAMDSPSLKRRSRHIAKLNMGAATDDIHVSIMCLRAIMNNKYGFNMVIQHREAINCIALSLIHKSLRTKALVLELLAAICLVKGGHEIILGSFDNFKDVCQEKRRFQTLMEYFMNFEAFNIDFMVACMQFMNIVVHSVEDMNYRVHLQYEFTALGLDKYLERIRLTESEELKVQISAYLDNVFDVAALMEDSETKTSALERVQELDDQLEREIDRNSEFLYKFAELESENINLKA
;
A
#
# COMPACT_ATOMS: atom_id res chain seq x y z
N ILE A 1 10.51 19.37 23.14
CA ILE A 1 10.68 18.99 24.57
C ILE A 1 9.57 19.60 25.42
N SER A 2 9.40 20.92 25.40
CA SER A 2 8.35 21.64 26.18
C SER A 2 6.95 21.05 26.02
N LEU A 3 6.51 20.75 24.78
CA LEU A 3 5.21 20.10 24.50
C LEU A 3 4.98 18.77 25.24
N ARG A 4 6.05 18.06 25.63
CA ARG A 4 5.99 16.76 26.30
C ARG A 4 6.14 16.86 27.81
N THR A 5 6.97 17.79 28.29
CA THR A 5 7.42 17.82 29.69
C THR A 5 6.78 18.92 30.52
N ASN A 6 6.25 19.96 29.90
CA ASN A 6 5.58 21.03 30.62
C ASN A 6 4.17 20.61 31.05
N HIS A 7 3.59 21.41 31.94
CA HIS A 7 2.21 21.26 32.37
C HIS A 7 1.24 21.44 31.19
N ILE A 8 0.06 20.83 31.28
CA ILE A 8 -0.89 20.76 30.17
C ILE A 8 -1.39 22.13 29.69
N GLU A 9 -1.48 23.13 30.56
CA GLU A 9 -1.92 24.48 30.15
C GLU A 9 -0.94 25.14 29.18
N TRP A 10 0.36 24.82 29.27
CA TRP A 10 1.35 25.28 28.29
C TRP A 10 1.02 24.79 26.87
N VAL A 11 0.55 23.54 26.75
CA VAL A 11 0.15 22.97 25.46
C VAL A 11 -1.14 23.63 24.96
N LYS A 12 -2.09 23.92 25.84
CA LYS A 12 -3.32 24.64 25.47
C LYS A 12 -3.04 26.06 25.00
N GLU A 13 -2.17 26.78 25.71
CA GLU A 13 -1.72 28.13 25.32
C GLU A 13 -1.02 28.08 23.96
N PHE A 14 -0.13 27.11 23.73
CA PHE A 14 0.50 26.93 22.42
C PHE A 14 -0.51 26.69 21.28
N LEU A 15 -1.61 25.99 21.56
CA LEU A 15 -2.64 25.61 20.59
C LEU A 15 -3.81 26.60 20.50
N ASP A 16 -3.80 27.70 21.25
CA ASP A 16 -4.90 28.64 21.26
C ASP A 16 -4.95 29.51 19.98
N ASP A 17 -6.04 30.23 19.81
CA ASP A 17 -6.26 31.12 18.65
C ASP A 17 -5.28 32.30 18.62
N SER A 18 -4.62 32.62 19.75
CA SER A 18 -3.66 33.72 19.82
C SER A 18 -2.30 33.31 19.26
N ASN A 19 -1.86 32.09 19.57
CA ASN A 19 -0.55 31.58 19.18
C ASN A 19 -0.57 30.77 17.89
N GLN A 20 -1.72 30.15 17.56
CA GLN A 20 -1.91 29.31 16.36
C GLN A 20 -0.76 28.31 16.14
N GLY A 21 -0.25 27.74 17.24
CA GLY A 21 0.99 26.96 17.21
C GLY A 21 0.89 25.69 16.37
N LEU A 22 -0.31 25.10 16.26
CA LEU A 22 -0.54 23.96 15.38
C LEU A 22 -0.36 24.35 13.91
N ASP A 23 -0.99 25.44 13.47
CA ASP A 23 -0.93 25.91 12.08
C ASP A 23 0.51 26.24 11.70
N ALA A 24 1.22 26.97 12.56
CA ALA A 24 2.63 27.32 12.35
C ALA A 24 3.54 26.07 12.26
N LEU A 25 3.28 25.05 13.10
CA LEU A 25 4.01 23.78 13.06
C LEU A 25 3.74 23.01 11.76
N VAL A 26 2.49 22.97 11.31
CA VAL A 26 2.08 22.29 10.06
C VAL A 26 2.66 22.99 8.84
N ASP A 27 2.62 24.33 8.80
CA ASP A 27 3.23 25.12 7.74
C ASP A 27 4.73 24.88 7.65
N TYR A 28 5.41 24.82 8.80
CA TYR A 28 6.83 24.51 8.86
C TYR A 28 7.12 23.09 8.35
N LEU A 29 6.35 22.09 8.80
CA LEU A 29 6.50 20.70 8.35
C LEU A 29 6.29 20.57 6.83
N SER A 30 5.20 21.15 6.31
CA SER A 30 4.89 21.18 4.88
C SER A 30 6.02 21.82 4.08
N PHE A 31 6.55 22.95 4.56
CA PHE A 31 7.69 23.61 3.94
C PHE A 31 8.93 22.71 3.89
N ARG A 32 9.26 22.00 4.98
CA ARG A 32 10.42 21.10 5.02
C ARG A 32 10.25 19.85 4.15
N GLN A 33 9.02 19.34 4.03
CA GLN A 33 8.72 18.25 3.11
C GLN A 33 8.91 18.67 1.65
N GLN A 34 8.42 19.86 1.27
CA GLN A 34 8.63 20.40 -0.08
C GLN A 34 10.12 20.54 -0.41
N MET A 35 10.93 21.00 0.56
CA MET A 35 12.38 21.07 0.41
C MET A 35 13.00 19.69 0.20
N MET A 36 12.69 18.73 1.07
CA MET A 36 13.22 17.37 0.99
C MET A 36 12.90 16.70 -0.35
N GLN A 37 11.67 16.85 -0.85
CA GLN A 37 11.29 16.34 -2.15
C GLN A 37 12.03 17.04 -3.30
N HIS A 38 12.25 18.35 -3.21
CA HIS A 38 13.02 19.09 -4.21
C HIS A 38 14.48 18.63 -4.26
N GLU A 39 15.12 18.48 -3.11
CA GLU A 39 16.49 17.96 -2.98
C GLU A 39 16.60 16.54 -3.55
N GLN A 40 15.63 15.67 -3.28
CA GLN A 40 15.61 14.31 -3.81
C GLN A 40 15.47 14.27 -5.34
N ARG A 41 14.65 15.17 -5.92
CA ARG A 41 14.53 15.31 -7.38
C ARG A 41 15.82 15.84 -8.01
N LEU A 42 16.49 16.79 -7.38
CA LEU A 42 17.77 17.31 -7.85
C LEU A 42 18.86 16.22 -7.85
N LEU A 43 18.98 15.46 -6.75
CA LEU A 43 19.91 14.34 -6.67
C LEU A 43 19.61 13.28 -7.73
N GLY A 44 18.33 12.92 -7.94
CA GLY A 44 17.93 11.98 -8.98
C GLY A 44 18.27 12.48 -10.40
N ALA A 45 18.08 13.77 -10.67
CA ALA A 45 18.43 14.38 -11.96
C ALA A 45 19.95 14.39 -12.21
N LEU A 46 20.74 14.64 -11.16
CA LEU A 46 22.20 14.60 -11.24
C LEU A 46 22.70 13.17 -11.55
N CYS A 47 22.22 12.15 -10.82
CA CYS A 47 22.58 10.76 -11.12
C CYS A 47 22.16 10.34 -12.54
N ALA A 48 20.97 10.72 -12.99
CA ALA A 48 20.53 10.44 -14.36
C ALA A 48 21.37 11.16 -15.43
N SER A 49 21.94 12.33 -15.10
CA SER A 49 22.85 13.06 -15.99
C SER A 49 24.25 12.44 -16.05
N GLU A 50 24.78 11.93 -14.93
CA GLU A 50 26.04 11.18 -14.86
C GLU A 50 25.94 9.87 -15.66
N GLU A 51 24.82 9.15 -15.56
CA GLU A 51 24.59 7.91 -16.32
C GLU A 51 24.54 8.17 -17.83
N ARG A 52 23.92 9.29 -18.26
CA ARG A 52 23.94 9.72 -19.68
C ARG A 52 25.34 10.11 -20.16
N LEU A 53 26.12 10.79 -19.33
CA LEU A 53 27.50 11.15 -19.66
C LEU A 53 28.40 9.91 -19.77
N ASN A 54 28.18 8.90 -18.93
CA ASN A 54 28.93 7.63 -18.97
C ASN A 54 28.61 6.80 -20.22
N ILE A 55 27.36 6.84 -20.71
CA ILE A 55 26.98 6.21 -21.99
C ILE A 55 27.62 6.93 -23.19
N THR A 56 27.76 8.27 -23.13
CA THR A 56 28.42 9.04 -24.20
C THR A 56 29.95 9.00 -24.17
N SER A 57 30.56 8.58 -23.06
CA SER A 57 32.04 8.48 -22.93
C SER A 57 32.57 7.05 -23.08
N GLY A 58 31.69 6.05 -23.22
CA GLY A 58 32.05 4.65 -23.48
C GLY A 58 32.09 4.23 -24.97
N GLY A 59 31.97 5.18 -25.91
CA GLY A 59 31.85 4.88 -27.34
C GLY A 59 32.57 5.88 -28.22
N ASP A 60 33.90 5.97 -28.11
CA ASP A 60 34.80 6.45 -29.16
C ASP A 60 36.25 6.03 -28.83
N GLY A 61 36.52 4.73 -28.99
CA GLY A 61 37.88 4.22 -29.10
C GLY A 61 38.36 4.37 -30.53
N VAL A 62 38.93 5.53 -30.87
CA VAL A 62 39.60 5.75 -32.16
C VAL A 62 41.09 5.44 -31.98
N ASP A 63 41.58 4.54 -32.84
CA ASP A 63 42.95 4.07 -32.98
C ASP A 63 44.03 5.16 -32.87
N LEU A 64 45.02 4.93 -32.01
CA LEU A 64 46.35 5.53 -32.14
C LEU A 64 47.42 4.44 -31.99
N VAL A 65 47.97 4.09 -33.14
CA VAL A 65 49.08 3.17 -33.38
C VAL A 65 50.37 3.69 -32.73
N LEU A 66 51.01 2.86 -31.91
CA LEU A 66 52.46 2.84 -31.72
C LEU A 66 52.94 1.39 -31.72
N GLY A 67 53.78 1.07 -32.71
CA GLY A 67 54.26 -0.29 -32.95
C GLY A 67 55.46 -0.68 -32.09
N GLN A 68 55.65 -2.00 -31.92
CA GLN A 68 56.85 -2.72 -32.34
C GLN A 68 56.77 -4.22 -32.00
N ASN A 69 57.17 -5.01 -33.00
CA ASN A 69 57.87 -6.29 -32.97
C ASN A 69 57.16 -7.63 -32.69
N SER A 70 57.47 -8.53 -33.64
CA SER A 70 57.62 -10.00 -33.58
C SER A 70 56.37 -10.84 -33.39
N SER A 71 56.11 -11.95 -34.08
CA SER A 71 56.71 -12.66 -35.22
C SER A 71 55.87 -13.94 -35.44
N LEU A 72 55.85 -14.48 -36.67
CA LEU A 72 55.47 -15.85 -37.09
C LEU A 72 53.98 -16.14 -37.42
N SER A 73 53.64 -15.94 -38.71
CA SER A 73 53.31 -16.93 -39.77
C SER A 73 52.62 -18.30 -39.44
N PRO A 74 51.98 -19.00 -40.42
CA PRO A 74 50.53 -18.94 -40.68
C PRO A 74 49.93 -20.37 -40.97
N PRO A 75 49.07 -20.61 -41.99
CA PRO A 75 47.59 -20.66 -41.94
C PRO A 75 47.03 -22.03 -42.41
N GLN A 76 45.69 -22.24 -42.44
CA GLN A 76 45.05 -22.97 -43.55
C GLN A 76 43.50 -22.95 -43.59
N SER A 77 43.02 -22.62 -44.80
CA SER A 77 41.88 -23.15 -45.57
C SER A 77 40.39 -22.95 -45.17
N GLN A 78 39.71 -22.26 -46.10
CA GLN A 78 38.30 -22.26 -46.56
C GLN A 78 37.62 -23.68 -46.67
N PRO A 79 36.43 -23.84 -47.31
CA PRO A 79 35.07 -23.31 -47.08
C PRO A 79 33.98 -24.44 -47.17
N HIS A 80 32.70 -24.06 -47.32
CA HIS A 80 31.49 -24.79 -47.81
C HIS A 80 30.36 -24.85 -46.77
N ASN A 81 29.17 -24.26 -46.97
CA ASN A 81 28.15 -24.29 -48.03
C ASN A 81 27.09 -25.39 -47.82
N GLY A 82 25.81 -25.01 -47.83
CA GLY A 82 24.69 -25.89 -48.15
C GLY A 82 23.42 -25.69 -47.31
N GLY A 83 22.30 -25.38 -47.99
CA GLY A 83 20.97 -25.78 -47.50
C GLY A 83 19.85 -24.76 -47.64
N LEU A 84 19.28 -24.65 -48.84
CA LEU A 84 18.03 -23.95 -49.16
C LEU A 84 16.79 -24.65 -48.57
N GLY A 85 15.78 -23.86 -48.19
CA GLY A 85 14.42 -24.33 -47.91
C GLY A 85 13.41 -23.16 -47.93
N MET A 86 12.58 -23.14 -48.97
CA MET A 86 11.42 -22.26 -49.23
C MET A 86 10.41 -22.28 -48.04
N ALA A 87 9.52 -21.30 -47.78
CA ALA A 87 8.59 -20.65 -48.69
C ALA A 87 7.85 -19.46 -48.01
N ASN A 88 7.14 -18.71 -48.88
CA ASN A 88 6.03 -17.77 -48.66
C ASN A 88 6.36 -16.30 -48.39
N GLY A 89 6.40 -15.54 -49.49
CA GLY A 89 6.12 -14.11 -49.51
C GLY A 89 4.64 -13.79 -49.75
N SER A 90 4.28 -12.56 -49.42
CA SER A 90 3.46 -11.60 -50.21
C SER A 90 2.96 -10.54 -49.23
N LEU A 91 3.55 -9.35 -49.21
CA LEU A 91 3.42 -8.23 -50.14
C LEU A 91 2.25 -7.30 -49.77
N LEU A 92 2.67 -6.07 -49.55
CA LEU A 92 1.94 -4.84 -49.27
C LEU A 92 0.90 -4.51 -50.36
N LEU A 93 -0.20 -3.89 -49.95
CA LEU A 93 -1.07 -3.11 -50.84
C LEU A 93 -1.43 -1.78 -50.17
N LEU A 94 -1.09 -0.71 -50.90
CA LEU A 94 -1.34 0.69 -50.65
C LEU A 94 -2.77 1.11 -51.10
N ASP A 95 -3.20 2.23 -50.51
CA ASP A 95 -4.10 3.28 -51.04
C ASP A 95 -5.61 2.95 -51.21
N SER A 96 -6.59 3.82 -50.92
CA SER A 96 -6.59 5.28 -50.88
C SER A 96 -7.92 5.88 -50.33
N ALA A 97 -7.85 7.16 -49.92
CA ALA A 97 -8.90 8.21 -49.94
C ALA A 97 -10.04 8.25 -48.89
N ARG A 98 -10.03 9.27 -48.02
CA ARG A 98 -10.80 10.54 -48.20
C ARG A 98 -10.69 11.49 -46.99
N GLN A 99 -10.33 12.74 -47.28
CA GLN A 99 -10.42 13.93 -46.44
C GLN A 99 -11.88 14.37 -46.24
N GLN A 100 -12.27 14.72 -45.00
CA GLN A 100 -12.87 16.03 -44.71
C GLN A 100 -12.89 16.36 -43.20
N GLN A 101 -12.73 17.66 -42.95
CA GLN A 101 -12.36 18.35 -41.71
C GLN A 101 -13.42 18.28 -40.60
N HIS A 102 -12.97 18.20 -39.34
CA HIS A 102 -13.54 18.97 -38.24
C HIS A 102 -12.44 19.36 -37.24
N ALA A 103 -12.41 20.66 -36.92
CA ALA A 103 -11.39 21.33 -36.12
C ALA A 103 -11.33 20.83 -34.67
N SER A 104 -10.13 20.46 -34.21
CA SER A 104 -9.84 20.24 -32.80
C SER A 104 -8.95 21.38 -32.30
N TYR A 105 -9.46 22.15 -31.33
CA TYR A 105 -8.69 23.13 -30.57
C TYR A 105 -7.68 22.39 -29.69
N GLY A 106 -6.48 22.13 -30.22
CA GLY A 106 -5.35 21.63 -29.46
C GLY A 106 -4.72 22.76 -28.65
N PHE A 107 -5.11 22.88 -27.38
CA PHE A 107 -4.29 23.59 -26.39
C PHE A 107 -3.00 22.78 -26.21
N LEU A 108 -1.88 23.30 -26.73
CA LEU A 108 -0.56 22.73 -26.50
C LEU A 108 -0.26 22.77 -25.00
N ARG A 109 -0.20 21.58 -24.38
CA ARG A 109 0.24 21.39 -22.99
C ARG A 109 1.76 21.66 -22.92
N PRO A 110 2.25 22.54 -22.03
CA PRO A 110 3.68 22.81 -21.93
C PRO A 110 4.46 21.56 -21.54
N THR A 111 5.65 21.40 -22.12
CA THR A 111 6.61 20.35 -21.77
C THR A 111 7.14 20.55 -20.34
N ILE A 112 7.51 19.44 -19.68
CA ILE A 112 7.95 19.36 -18.27
C ILE A 112 9.12 20.32 -17.92
N ALA A 113 9.88 20.80 -18.91
CA ALA A 113 10.91 21.82 -18.73
C ALA A 113 10.34 23.19 -18.32
N ASP A 114 9.12 23.55 -18.74
CA ASP A 114 8.51 24.85 -18.45
C ASP A 114 8.00 24.95 -16.99
N ALA A 115 7.78 23.81 -16.32
CA ALA A 115 7.43 23.77 -14.90
C ALA A 115 8.65 23.98 -13.98
N MET A 116 9.87 23.85 -14.51
CA MET A 116 11.14 24.01 -13.77
C MET A 116 11.57 25.47 -13.61
N ASP A 117 10.89 26.41 -14.27
CA ASP A 117 11.24 27.84 -14.26
C ASP A 117 10.21 28.70 -13.50
N SER A 118 9.53 28.13 -12.50
CA SER A 118 8.66 28.96 -11.65
C SER A 118 9.50 29.90 -10.78
N PRO A 119 9.37 31.23 -10.94
CA PRO A 119 10.19 32.21 -10.21
C PRO A 119 9.99 32.15 -8.69
N SER A 120 8.88 31.57 -8.21
CA SER A 120 8.58 31.37 -6.79
C SER A 120 9.51 30.34 -6.13
N LEU A 121 9.77 29.21 -6.80
CA LEU A 121 10.61 28.12 -6.29
C LEU A 121 12.08 28.54 -6.22
N LYS A 122 12.59 29.24 -7.25
CA LYS A 122 13.95 29.81 -7.27
C LYS A 122 14.14 30.90 -6.21
N ARG A 123 13.10 31.70 -5.92
CA ARG A 123 13.14 32.71 -4.84
C ARG A 123 13.16 32.06 -3.46
N ARG A 124 12.40 30.97 -3.25
CA ARG A 124 12.41 30.18 -2.01
C ARG A 124 13.77 29.50 -1.78
N SER A 125 14.31 28.84 -2.80
CA SER A 125 15.63 28.17 -2.75
C SER A 125 16.78 29.14 -2.37
N ARG A 126 16.80 30.36 -2.92
CA ARG A 126 17.80 31.40 -2.57
C ARG A 126 17.62 31.97 -1.16
N HIS A 127 16.39 32.03 -0.64
CA HIS A 127 16.12 32.43 0.74
C HIS A 127 16.57 31.35 1.73
N ILE A 128 16.40 30.08 1.36
CA ILE A 128 16.80 28.90 2.15
C ILE A 128 18.32 28.82 2.33
N ALA A 129 19.10 29.00 1.26
CA ALA A 129 20.56 28.98 1.32
C ALA A 129 21.13 30.09 2.22
N LYS A 130 20.39 31.19 2.44
CA LYS A 130 20.77 32.28 3.34
C LYS A 130 20.52 31.99 4.82
N LEU A 131 19.66 31.02 5.16
CA LEU A 131 19.22 30.79 6.53
C LEU A 131 20.02 29.72 7.28
N ASN A 132 20.97 29.01 6.63
CA ASN A 132 21.72 27.89 7.23
C ASN A 132 20.81 26.92 8.00
N MET A 133 19.62 26.64 7.46
CA MET A 133 18.69 25.66 8.02
C MET A 133 19.34 24.29 7.84
N GLY A 134 19.57 23.55 8.92
CA GLY A 134 20.20 22.22 8.90
C GLY A 134 19.48 21.19 8.02
N ALA A 135 19.86 19.91 8.13
CA ALA A 135 19.28 18.86 7.29
C ALA A 135 17.74 18.80 7.43
N ALA A 136 17.02 18.87 6.29
CA ALA A 136 15.56 18.75 6.21
C ALA A 136 15.00 17.54 6.95
N THR A 137 15.78 16.46 6.99
CA THR A 137 15.42 15.18 7.58
C THR A 137 15.19 15.26 9.09
N ASP A 138 16.05 15.97 9.81
CA ASP A 138 16.02 15.99 11.28
C ASP A 138 14.82 16.80 11.77
N ASP A 139 14.56 17.92 11.10
CA ASP A 139 13.44 18.80 11.43
C ASP A 139 12.07 18.18 11.10
N ILE A 140 11.96 17.37 10.04
CA ILE A 140 10.76 16.60 9.76
C ILE A 140 10.51 15.60 10.89
N HIS A 141 11.52 14.84 11.30
CA HIS A 141 11.38 13.88 12.39
C HIS A 141 10.95 14.55 13.70
N VAL A 142 11.58 15.66 14.07
CA VAL A 142 11.25 16.42 15.28
C VAL A 142 9.82 17.00 15.20
N SER A 143 9.40 17.49 14.03
CA SER A 143 8.03 17.99 13.84
C SER A 143 6.99 16.89 14.07
N ILE A 144 7.24 15.67 13.59
CA ILE A 144 6.38 14.50 13.88
C ILE A 144 6.40 14.15 15.37
N MET A 145 7.55 14.24 16.05
CA MET A 145 7.60 14.07 17.51
C MET A 145 6.81 15.14 18.27
N CYS A 146 6.75 16.38 17.78
CA CYS A 146 5.92 17.43 18.34
C CYS A 146 4.43 17.13 18.16
N LEU A 147 4.02 16.70 16.97
CA LEU A 147 2.63 16.26 16.71
C LEU A 147 2.25 15.07 17.61
N ARG A 148 3.15 14.10 17.80
CA ARG A 148 2.95 13.01 18.79
C ARG A 148 2.70 13.55 20.20
N ALA A 149 3.49 14.53 20.64
CA ALA A 149 3.33 15.11 21.97
C ALA A 149 1.98 15.85 22.12
N ILE A 150 1.56 16.58 21.09
CA ILE A 150 0.25 17.27 21.03
C ILE A 150 -0.91 16.25 21.09
N MET A 151 -0.80 15.17 20.32
CA MET A 151 -1.80 14.10 20.24
C MET A 151 -1.89 13.24 21.51
N ASN A 152 -0.90 13.29 22.39
CA ASN A 152 -0.92 12.60 23.68
C ASN A 152 -1.88 13.26 24.70
N ASN A 153 -2.61 14.29 24.31
CA ASN A 153 -3.67 14.90 25.09
C ASN A 153 -4.98 14.96 24.30
N LYS A 154 -6.12 14.70 24.94
CA LYS A 154 -7.45 14.73 24.30
C LYS A 154 -7.74 16.04 23.56
N TYR A 155 -7.40 17.20 24.14
CA TYR A 155 -7.61 18.50 23.50
C TYR A 155 -6.77 18.65 22.24
N GLY A 156 -5.46 18.41 22.34
CA GLY A 156 -4.54 18.50 21.19
C GLY A 156 -4.86 17.47 20.11
N PHE A 157 -5.22 16.25 20.50
CA PHE A 157 -5.66 15.21 19.58
C PHE A 157 -6.90 15.63 18.77
N ASN A 158 -7.91 16.20 19.42
CA ASN A 158 -9.10 16.71 18.72
C ASN A 158 -8.77 17.85 17.76
N MET A 159 -7.86 18.75 18.13
CA MET A 159 -7.40 19.83 17.24
C MET A 159 -6.70 19.27 16.00
N VAL A 160 -5.82 18.28 16.17
CA VAL A 160 -5.13 17.62 15.05
C VAL A 160 -6.10 16.90 14.13
N ILE A 161 -7.10 16.17 14.66
CA ILE A 161 -8.10 15.47 13.85
C ILE A 161 -8.95 16.43 13.01
N GLN A 162 -9.24 17.61 13.55
CA GLN A 162 -10.01 18.64 12.83
C GLN A 162 -9.14 19.38 11.77
N HIS A 163 -7.82 19.30 11.89
CA HIS A 163 -6.89 19.98 10.99
C HIS A 163 -6.45 19.07 9.84
N ARG A 164 -7.23 19.06 8.74
CA ARG A 164 -7.01 18.20 7.56
C ARG A 164 -5.56 18.20 7.04
N GLU A 165 -4.97 19.39 6.90
CA GLU A 165 -3.60 19.53 6.37
C GLU A 165 -2.54 18.95 7.32
N ALA A 166 -2.83 18.85 8.63
CA ALA A 166 -1.89 18.26 9.58
C ALA A 166 -1.76 16.76 9.30
N ILE A 167 -2.90 16.10 9.05
CA ILE A 167 -2.95 14.66 8.78
C ILE A 167 -2.34 14.35 7.41
N ASN A 168 -2.62 15.18 6.39
CA ASN A 168 -1.96 15.08 5.09
C ASN A 168 -0.43 15.21 5.22
N CYS A 169 0.06 16.17 6.03
CA CYS A 169 1.48 16.33 6.30
C CYS A 169 2.07 15.14 7.09
N ILE A 170 1.33 14.58 8.06
CA ILE A 170 1.77 13.35 8.76
C ILE A 170 1.93 12.22 7.75
N ALA A 171 0.92 11.96 6.90
CA ALA A 171 0.99 10.93 5.86
C ALA A 171 2.14 11.16 4.88
N LEU A 172 2.33 12.39 4.39
CA LEU A 172 3.42 12.73 3.46
C LEU A 172 4.82 12.53 4.07
N SER A 173 4.93 12.57 5.39
CA SER A 173 6.19 12.27 6.10
C SER A 173 6.63 10.81 5.96
N LEU A 174 5.79 9.91 5.44
CA LEU A 174 6.19 8.54 5.08
C LEU A 174 7.33 8.50 4.06
N ILE A 175 7.47 9.52 3.22
CA ILE A 175 8.56 9.60 2.21
C ILE A 175 9.94 9.74 2.87
N HIS A 176 9.99 10.17 4.13
CA HIS A 176 11.24 10.43 4.84
C HIS A 176 12.15 9.19 4.89
N LYS A 177 13.45 9.33 4.60
CA LYS A 177 14.39 8.20 4.47
C LYS A 177 14.50 7.33 5.74
N SER A 178 14.43 7.93 6.93
CA SER A 178 14.56 7.19 8.20
C SER A 178 13.35 6.30 8.48
N LEU A 179 13.59 4.99 8.60
CA LEU A 179 12.58 3.99 8.96
C LEU A 179 11.96 4.25 10.33
N ARG A 180 12.74 4.77 11.28
CA ARG A 180 12.24 5.24 12.59
C ARG A 180 11.17 6.33 12.45
N THR A 181 11.35 7.24 11.49
CA THR A 181 10.35 8.29 11.24
C THR A 181 9.11 7.70 10.61
N LYS A 182 9.27 6.79 9.63
CA LYS A 182 8.14 6.08 9.01
C LYS A 182 7.33 5.30 10.04
N ALA A 183 7.99 4.57 10.93
CA ALA A 183 7.35 3.83 12.01
C ALA A 183 6.50 4.75 12.90
N LEU A 184 7.08 5.86 13.35
CA LEU A 184 6.36 6.85 14.16
C LEU A 184 5.15 7.47 13.41
N VAL A 185 5.30 7.75 12.11
CA VAL A 185 4.19 8.24 11.28
C VAL A 185 3.05 7.21 11.24
N LEU A 186 3.37 5.94 11.03
CA LEU A 186 2.38 4.85 11.00
C LEU A 186 1.69 4.66 12.35
N GLU A 187 2.42 4.76 13.47
CA GLU A 187 1.83 4.75 14.82
C GLU A 187 0.78 5.87 14.99
N LEU A 188 1.09 7.09 14.54
CA LEU A 188 0.16 8.22 14.64
C LEU A 188 -1.08 8.03 13.77
N LEU A 189 -0.89 7.60 12.52
CA LEU A 189 -1.99 7.37 11.58
C LEU A 189 -2.88 6.21 12.04
N ALA A 190 -2.31 5.15 12.60
CA ALA A 190 -3.03 4.03 13.20
C ALA A 190 -3.90 4.49 14.38
N ALA A 191 -3.36 5.34 15.27
CA ALA A 191 -4.10 5.88 16.40
C ALA A 191 -5.28 6.76 15.96
N ILE A 192 -5.13 7.56 14.90
CA ILE A 192 -6.22 8.35 14.32
C ILE A 192 -7.23 7.42 13.64
N CYS A 193 -6.79 6.40 12.91
CA CYS A 193 -7.66 5.48 12.19
C CYS A 193 -8.68 4.78 13.11
N LEU A 194 -8.28 4.47 14.35
CA LEU A 194 -9.10 3.74 15.32
C LEU A 194 -10.22 4.57 15.96
N VAL A 195 -10.18 5.91 15.87
CA VAL A 195 -11.24 6.73 16.47
C VAL A 195 -12.45 6.87 15.54
N LYS A 196 -13.63 7.17 16.12
CA LYS A 196 -14.87 7.33 15.35
C LYS A 196 -14.72 8.40 14.26
N GLY A 197 -14.95 8.03 13.01
CA GLY A 197 -14.77 8.89 11.83
C GLY A 197 -13.31 9.09 11.40
N GLY A 198 -12.34 8.58 12.16
CA GLY A 198 -10.92 8.67 11.84
C GLY A 198 -10.50 7.83 10.64
N HIS A 199 -11.18 6.70 10.40
CA HIS A 199 -10.92 5.82 9.26
C HIS A 199 -11.05 6.55 7.91
N GLU A 200 -12.16 7.25 7.68
CA GLU A 200 -12.39 8.04 6.45
C GLU A 200 -11.35 9.13 6.26
N ILE A 201 -10.94 9.78 7.36
CA ILE A 201 -9.92 10.83 7.34
C ILE A 201 -8.57 10.27 6.90
N ILE A 202 -8.18 9.10 7.43
CA ILE A 202 -6.93 8.43 7.06
C ILE A 202 -6.96 8.01 5.59
N LEU A 203 -8.04 7.39 5.13
CA LEU A 203 -8.17 7.04 3.72
C LEU A 203 -8.12 8.26 2.80
N GLY A 204 -8.83 9.34 3.15
CA GLY A 204 -8.77 10.60 2.42
C GLY A 204 -7.37 11.23 2.40
N SER A 205 -6.57 11.04 3.47
CA SER A 205 -5.17 11.47 3.49
C SER A 205 -4.27 10.64 2.58
N PHE A 206 -4.55 9.33 2.42
CA PHE A 206 -3.81 8.47 1.49
C PHE A 206 -4.25 8.66 0.04
N ASP A 207 -5.49 9.08 -0.21
CA ASP A 207 -5.92 9.56 -1.53
C ASP A 207 -5.18 10.86 -1.91
N ASN A 208 -5.03 11.79 -0.96
CA ASN A 208 -4.18 12.97 -1.16
C ASN A 208 -2.70 12.58 -1.38
N PHE A 209 -2.18 11.64 -0.59
CA PHE A 209 -0.82 11.12 -0.75
C PHE A 209 -0.61 10.54 -2.15
N LYS A 210 -1.56 9.74 -2.64
CA LYS A 210 -1.54 9.17 -3.99
C LYS A 210 -1.41 10.28 -5.04
N ASP A 211 -2.21 11.34 -4.94
CA ASP A 211 -2.19 12.45 -5.90
C ASP A 211 -0.88 13.26 -5.82
N VAL A 212 -0.38 13.55 -4.60
CA VAL A 212 0.85 14.33 -4.41
C VAL A 212 2.09 13.54 -4.83
N CYS A 213 2.14 12.25 -4.53
CA CYS A 213 3.24 11.34 -4.87
C CYS A 213 3.12 10.73 -6.26
N GLN A 214 2.00 10.94 -6.95
CA GLN A 214 1.69 10.36 -8.26
C GLN A 214 1.71 8.83 -8.26
N GLU A 215 1.16 8.23 -7.20
CA GLU A 215 0.98 6.77 -7.12
C GLU A 215 -0.13 6.32 -8.08
N LYS A 216 0.01 5.12 -8.67
CA LYS A 216 -1.05 4.55 -9.50
C LYS A 216 -2.25 4.12 -8.65
N ARG A 217 -1.97 3.60 -7.46
CA ARG A 217 -2.94 3.17 -6.46
C ARG A 217 -2.49 3.68 -5.10
N ARG A 218 -3.44 4.01 -4.23
CA ARG A 218 -3.13 4.39 -2.85
C ARG A 218 -2.36 3.27 -2.14
N PHE A 219 -1.51 3.65 -1.20
CA PHE A 219 -0.61 2.75 -0.43
C PHE A 219 0.53 2.10 -1.24
N GLN A 220 0.73 2.45 -2.50
CA GLN A 220 1.76 1.80 -3.32
C GLN A 220 3.18 2.01 -2.75
N THR A 221 3.55 3.25 -2.43
CA THR A 221 4.84 3.60 -1.85
C THR A 221 5.02 2.98 -0.45
N LEU A 222 3.94 2.87 0.33
CA LEU A 222 3.98 2.17 1.62
C LEU A 222 4.37 0.69 1.41
N MET A 223 3.73 0.02 0.45
CA MET A 223 4.04 -1.37 0.10
C MET A 223 5.45 -1.52 -0.45
N GLU A 224 5.93 -0.60 -1.27
CA GLU A 224 7.32 -0.59 -1.75
C GLU A 224 8.33 -0.51 -0.58
N TYR A 225 8.07 0.31 0.44
CA TYR A 225 8.91 0.37 1.63
C TYR A 225 8.83 -0.88 2.49
N PHE A 226 7.64 -1.44 2.68
CA PHE A 226 7.44 -2.64 3.49
C PHE A 226 8.08 -3.89 2.86
N MET A 227 8.07 -3.96 1.52
CA MET A 227 8.60 -5.10 0.76
C MET A 227 10.11 -5.02 0.50
N ASN A 228 10.79 -3.96 0.94
CA ASN A 228 12.22 -3.78 0.70
C ASN A 228 13.07 -4.57 1.72
N PHE A 229 13.62 -5.69 1.27
CA PHE A 229 14.45 -6.60 2.06
C PHE A 229 15.80 -6.02 2.52
N GLU A 230 16.35 -5.04 1.81
CA GLU A 230 17.68 -4.49 2.13
C GLU A 230 17.65 -3.57 3.37
N ALA A 231 16.46 -3.10 3.74
CA ALA A 231 16.22 -2.12 4.78
C ALA A 231 15.57 -2.76 6.02
N PHE A 232 16.02 -3.95 6.42
CA PHE A 232 15.44 -4.72 7.53
C PHE A 232 15.43 -3.92 8.84
N ASN A 233 14.24 -3.51 9.28
CA ASN A 233 14.01 -2.79 10.52
C ASN A 233 12.70 -3.28 11.15
N ILE A 234 12.82 -4.02 12.26
CA ILE A 234 11.71 -4.72 12.89
C ILE A 234 10.62 -3.72 13.33
N ASP A 235 11.00 -2.63 14.01
CA ASP A 235 10.07 -1.60 14.49
C ASP A 235 9.19 -1.04 13.36
N PHE A 236 9.79 -0.72 12.22
CA PHE A 236 9.07 -0.23 11.04
C PHE A 236 8.15 -1.30 10.44
N MET A 237 8.63 -2.54 10.30
CA MET A 237 7.81 -3.63 9.75
C MET A 237 6.60 -3.93 10.64
N VAL A 238 6.80 -3.97 11.97
CA VAL A 238 5.73 -4.14 12.96
C VAL A 238 4.72 -3.00 12.86
N ALA A 239 5.18 -1.74 12.85
CA ALA A 239 4.30 -0.58 12.72
C ALA A 239 3.53 -0.58 11.39
N CYS A 240 4.17 -0.99 10.29
CA CYS A 240 3.54 -1.10 8.97
C CYS A 240 2.48 -2.18 8.93
N MET A 241 2.78 -3.36 9.46
CA MET A 241 1.83 -4.46 9.53
C MET A 241 0.65 -4.10 10.43
N GLN A 242 0.91 -3.52 11.60
CA GLN A 242 -0.13 -3.07 12.53
C GLN A 242 -1.04 -2.01 11.89
N PHE A 243 -0.47 -1.04 11.15
CA PHE A 243 -1.27 -0.05 10.42
C PHE A 243 -2.18 -0.70 9.38
N MET A 244 -1.65 -1.63 8.56
CA MET A 244 -2.46 -2.36 7.57
C MET A 244 -3.58 -3.17 8.23
N ASN A 245 -3.29 -3.86 9.35
CA ASN A 245 -4.29 -4.60 10.12
C ASN A 245 -5.44 -3.70 10.56
N ILE A 246 -5.12 -2.51 11.09
CA ILE A 246 -6.12 -1.55 11.55
C ILE A 246 -6.93 -1.01 10.37
N VAL A 247 -6.28 -0.55 9.30
CA VAL A 247 -6.97 0.04 8.15
C VAL A 247 -7.93 -0.96 7.50
N VAL A 248 -7.53 -2.22 7.36
CA VAL A 248 -8.36 -3.24 6.70
C VAL A 248 -9.45 -3.78 7.62
N HIS A 249 -9.12 -4.12 8.87
CA HIS A 249 -10.01 -4.92 9.72
C HIS A 249 -10.83 -4.13 10.74
N SER A 250 -10.59 -2.82 10.92
CA SER A 250 -11.38 -2.00 11.85
C SER A 250 -12.72 -1.51 11.29
N VAL A 251 -13.00 -1.73 9.99
CA VAL A 251 -14.24 -1.26 9.36
C VAL A 251 -15.45 -2.14 9.71
N GLU A 252 -16.61 -1.51 9.86
CA GLU A 252 -17.86 -2.18 10.24
C GLU A 252 -18.54 -2.90 9.06
N ASP A 253 -18.46 -2.35 7.84
CA ASP A 253 -19.02 -2.97 6.64
C ASP A 253 -18.09 -4.07 6.11
N MET A 254 -18.58 -5.31 6.12
CA MET A 254 -17.83 -6.49 5.67
C MET A 254 -17.50 -6.46 4.17
N ASN A 255 -18.37 -5.90 3.32
CA ASN A 255 -18.07 -5.75 1.89
C ASN A 255 -16.93 -4.75 1.69
N TYR A 256 -16.97 -3.65 2.46
CA TYR A 256 -15.91 -2.66 2.43
C TYR A 256 -14.59 -3.21 2.97
N ARG A 257 -14.63 -4.05 4.01
CA ARG A 257 -13.46 -4.80 4.52
C ARG A 257 -12.83 -5.66 3.43
N VAL A 258 -13.64 -6.46 2.71
CA VAL A 258 -13.15 -7.29 1.60
C VAL A 258 -12.54 -6.44 0.48
N HIS A 259 -13.14 -5.28 0.17
CA HIS A 259 -12.59 -4.35 -0.80
C HIS A 259 -11.20 -3.82 -0.40
N LEU A 260 -11.05 -3.33 0.84
CA LEU A 260 -9.76 -2.85 1.37
C LEU A 260 -8.72 -3.97 1.43
N GLN A 261 -9.12 -5.17 1.82
CA GLN A 261 -8.25 -6.36 1.80
C GLN A 261 -7.72 -6.60 0.38
N TYR A 262 -8.61 -6.59 -0.62
CA TYR A 262 -8.23 -6.80 -2.02
C TYR A 262 -7.27 -5.72 -2.54
N GLU A 263 -7.37 -4.47 -2.08
CA GLU A 263 -6.42 -3.43 -2.49
C GLU A 263 -4.97 -3.80 -2.12
N PHE A 264 -4.75 -4.32 -0.91
CA PHE A 264 -3.44 -4.79 -0.46
C PHE A 264 -3.01 -6.10 -1.14
N THR A 265 -3.93 -7.05 -1.33
CA THR A 265 -3.69 -8.26 -2.15
C THR A 265 -3.19 -7.87 -3.54
N ALA A 266 -3.85 -6.91 -4.18
CA ALA A 266 -3.52 -6.47 -5.51
C ALA A 266 -2.21 -5.68 -5.56
N LEU A 267 -1.75 -5.09 -4.44
CA LEU A 267 -0.40 -4.52 -4.27
C LEU A 267 0.68 -5.58 -3.98
N GLY A 268 0.29 -6.84 -3.78
CA GLY A 268 1.20 -7.97 -3.62
C GLY A 268 1.49 -8.36 -2.17
N LEU A 269 0.70 -7.89 -1.20
CA LEU A 269 0.91 -8.18 0.22
C LEU A 269 0.93 -9.69 0.50
N ASP A 270 -0.08 -10.43 0.04
CA ASP A 270 -0.23 -11.86 0.38
C ASP A 270 0.98 -12.70 -0.08
N LYS A 271 1.43 -12.47 -1.32
CA LYS A 271 2.62 -13.12 -1.89
C LYS A 271 3.89 -12.77 -1.13
N TYR A 272 3.95 -11.56 -0.57
CA TYR A 272 5.08 -11.13 0.24
C TYR A 272 5.06 -11.79 1.62
N LEU A 273 3.91 -11.81 2.29
CA LEU A 273 3.74 -12.46 3.59
C LEU A 273 4.08 -13.95 3.53
N GLU A 274 3.67 -14.64 2.47
CA GLU A 274 4.03 -16.05 2.26
C GLU A 274 5.56 -16.25 2.16
N ARG A 275 6.26 -15.32 1.50
CA ARG A 275 7.72 -15.38 1.32
C ARG A 275 8.48 -15.15 2.63
N ILE A 276 8.02 -14.24 3.48
CA ILE A 276 8.74 -13.85 4.70
C ILE A 276 8.39 -14.67 5.94
N ARG A 277 7.37 -15.55 5.84
CA ARG A 277 6.83 -16.38 6.93
C ARG A 277 7.87 -17.17 7.74
N LEU A 278 9.02 -17.48 7.15
CA LEU A 278 10.09 -18.27 7.79
C LEU A 278 11.30 -17.42 8.24
N THR A 279 11.34 -16.13 7.91
CA THR A 279 12.50 -15.25 8.17
C THR A 279 12.13 -14.00 8.98
N GLU A 280 10.87 -13.87 9.38
CA GLU A 280 10.34 -12.80 10.22
C GLU A 280 10.74 -12.93 11.70
N SER A 281 10.77 -11.80 12.41
CA SER A 281 10.94 -11.77 13.87
C SER A 281 9.66 -12.20 14.59
N GLU A 282 9.77 -12.62 15.86
CA GLU A 282 8.60 -13.00 16.66
C GLU A 282 7.57 -11.87 16.81
N GLU A 283 8.03 -10.62 16.97
CA GLU A 283 7.14 -9.46 17.07
C GLU A 283 6.35 -9.22 15.77
N LEU A 284 7.02 -9.34 14.62
CA LEU A 284 6.38 -9.17 13.32
C LEU A 284 5.43 -10.35 13.03
N LYS A 285 5.84 -11.57 13.37
CA LYS A 285 5.04 -12.79 13.23
C LYS A 285 3.69 -12.67 13.93
N VAL A 286 3.65 -12.10 15.14
CA VAL A 286 2.39 -11.85 15.86
C VAL A 286 1.45 -10.96 15.04
N GLN A 287 1.98 -9.90 14.40
CA GLN A 287 1.17 -9.00 13.56
C GLN A 287 0.71 -9.67 12.27
N ILE A 288 1.57 -10.50 11.65
CA ILE A 288 1.26 -11.23 10.42
C ILE A 288 0.19 -12.28 10.69
N SER A 289 0.32 -13.10 11.74
CA SER A 289 -0.70 -14.06 12.13
C SER A 289 -2.04 -13.38 12.41
N ALA A 290 -2.03 -12.26 13.14
CA ALA A 290 -3.25 -11.51 13.42
C ALA A 290 -3.93 -10.97 12.14
N TYR A 291 -3.17 -10.63 11.10
CA TYR A 291 -3.74 -10.28 9.79
C TYR A 291 -4.36 -11.50 9.12
N LEU A 292 -3.59 -12.58 8.98
CA LEU A 292 -4.01 -13.80 8.27
C LEU A 292 -5.23 -14.45 8.91
N ASP A 293 -5.32 -14.46 10.25
CA ASP A 293 -6.49 -14.95 10.99
C ASP A 293 -7.76 -14.14 10.72
N ASN A 294 -7.60 -12.90 10.22
CA ASN A 294 -8.68 -11.95 9.95
C ASN A 294 -8.97 -11.77 8.44
N VAL A 295 -8.26 -12.49 7.56
CA VAL A 295 -8.47 -12.46 6.12
C VAL A 295 -9.82 -13.11 5.77
N PHE A 296 -10.59 -12.45 4.91
CA PHE A 296 -11.82 -12.99 4.34
C PHE A 296 -11.54 -13.80 3.08
N ASP A 297 -11.83 -15.10 3.12
CA ASP A 297 -11.92 -15.95 1.93
C ASP A 297 -13.38 -16.11 1.50
N VAL A 298 -13.80 -15.25 0.57
CA VAL A 298 -15.19 -15.24 0.07
C VAL A 298 -15.53 -16.55 -0.66
N ALA A 299 -14.55 -17.18 -1.32
CA ALA A 299 -14.79 -18.41 -2.05
C ALA A 299 -15.05 -19.57 -1.09
N ALA A 300 -14.20 -19.74 -0.07
CA ALA A 300 -14.39 -20.75 0.97
C ALA A 300 -15.71 -20.54 1.73
N LEU A 301 -16.05 -19.30 2.08
CA LEU A 301 -17.33 -18.98 2.75
C LEU A 301 -18.56 -19.33 1.89
N MET A 302 -18.46 -19.18 0.57
CA MET A 302 -19.54 -19.55 -0.35
C MET A 302 -19.70 -21.08 -0.41
N GLU A 303 -18.59 -21.82 -0.52
CA GLU A 303 -18.59 -23.29 -0.50
C GLU A 303 -19.14 -23.86 0.83
N ASP A 304 -18.74 -23.27 1.96
CA ASP A 304 -19.25 -23.63 3.28
C ASP A 304 -20.75 -23.38 3.40
N SER A 305 -21.25 -22.29 2.81
CA SER A 305 -22.68 -21.96 2.79
C SER A 305 -23.50 -22.95 1.96
N GLU A 306 -22.99 -23.37 0.80
CA GLU A 306 -23.62 -24.40 -0.04
C GLU A 306 -23.63 -25.77 0.66
N THR A 307 -22.51 -26.13 1.30
CA THR A 307 -22.37 -27.36 2.08
C THR A 307 -23.34 -27.38 3.26
N LYS A 308 -23.44 -26.26 3.99
CA LYS A 308 -24.41 -26.11 5.09
C LYS A 308 -25.85 -26.27 4.62
N THR A 309 -26.19 -25.70 3.47
CA THR A 309 -27.54 -25.81 2.89
C THR A 309 -27.87 -27.27 2.58
N SER A 310 -26.94 -27.97 1.92
CA SER A 310 -27.09 -29.41 1.60
C SER A 310 -27.22 -30.28 2.86
N ALA A 311 -26.48 -29.96 3.92
CA ALA A 311 -26.57 -30.67 5.18
C ALA A 311 -27.92 -30.46 5.88
N LEU A 312 -28.46 -29.23 5.83
CA LEU A 312 -29.78 -28.91 6.39
C LEU A 312 -30.90 -29.65 5.66
N GLU A 313 -30.82 -29.77 4.33
CA GLU A 313 -31.77 -30.58 3.55
C GLU A 313 -31.73 -32.05 4.01
N ARG A 314 -30.53 -32.60 4.23
CA ARG A 314 -30.38 -33.98 4.69
C ARG A 314 -30.88 -34.20 6.13
N VAL A 315 -30.75 -33.19 7.00
CA VAL A 315 -31.35 -33.22 8.34
C VAL A 315 -32.88 -33.25 8.24
N GLN A 316 -33.46 -32.40 7.39
CA GLN A 316 -34.91 -32.39 7.17
C GLN A 316 -35.43 -33.74 6.64
N GLU A 317 -34.72 -34.36 5.69
CA GLU A 317 -35.09 -35.69 5.18
C GLU A 317 -35.08 -36.78 6.26
N LEU A 318 -34.16 -36.69 7.21
CA LEU A 318 -34.04 -37.63 8.33
C LEU A 318 -35.13 -37.39 9.37
N ASP A 319 -35.47 -36.13 9.66
CA ASP A 319 -36.57 -35.77 10.55
C ASP A 319 -37.90 -36.29 10.00
N ASP A 320 -38.16 -36.11 8.70
CA ASP A 320 -39.36 -36.63 8.04
C ASP A 320 -39.40 -38.18 8.05
N GLN A 321 -38.25 -38.84 7.99
CA GLN A 321 -38.17 -40.31 8.10
C GLN A 321 -38.43 -40.77 9.53
N LEU A 322 -37.88 -40.06 10.51
CA LEU A 322 -38.06 -40.36 11.92
C LEU A 322 -39.54 -40.21 12.32
N GLU A 323 -40.21 -39.15 11.87
CA GLU A 323 -41.65 -38.95 12.09
C GLU A 323 -42.46 -40.13 11.54
N ARG A 324 -42.14 -40.58 10.31
CA ARG A 324 -42.78 -41.77 9.71
C ARG A 324 -42.54 -43.05 10.51
N GLU A 325 -41.36 -43.25 11.09
CA GLU A 325 -41.10 -44.40 11.96
C GLU A 325 -41.82 -44.29 13.31
N ILE A 326 -41.94 -43.08 13.88
CA ILE A 326 -42.69 -42.83 15.12
C ILE A 326 -44.18 -43.17 14.93
N ASP A 327 -44.77 -42.73 13.81
CA ASP A 327 -46.17 -43.04 13.48
C ASP A 327 -46.38 -44.55 13.34
N ARG A 328 -45.52 -45.23 12.57
CA ARG A 328 -45.59 -46.70 12.43
C ARG A 328 -45.41 -47.43 13.75
N ASN A 329 -44.48 -46.98 14.59
CA ASN A 329 -44.28 -47.57 15.91
C ASN A 329 -45.51 -47.38 16.80
N SER A 330 -46.16 -46.22 16.71
CA SER A 330 -47.41 -45.93 17.43
C SER A 330 -48.55 -46.84 16.96
N GLU A 331 -48.68 -47.08 15.65
CA GLU A 331 -49.64 -48.05 15.11
C GLU A 331 -49.37 -49.48 15.59
N PHE A 332 -48.11 -49.92 15.59
CA PHE A 332 -47.73 -51.24 16.09
C PHE A 332 -48.03 -51.40 17.58
N LEU A 333 -47.76 -50.37 18.40
CA LEU A 333 -48.08 -50.36 19.81
C LEU A 333 -49.60 -50.50 20.06
N TYR A 334 -50.42 -49.80 19.28
CA TYR A 334 -51.88 -49.92 19.37
C TYR A 334 -52.35 -51.35 19.06
N LYS A 335 -51.84 -51.93 17.96
CA LYS A 335 -52.19 -53.29 17.54
C LYS A 335 -51.73 -54.35 18.54
N PHE A 336 -50.57 -54.14 19.16
CA PHE A 336 -50.08 -55.01 20.22
C PHE A 336 -51.01 -54.99 21.44
N ALA A 337 -51.46 -53.81 21.87
CA ALA A 337 -52.40 -53.66 22.99
C ALA A 337 -53.76 -54.32 22.70
N GLU A 338 -54.25 -54.23 21.47
CA GLU A 338 -55.49 -54.90 21.03
C GLU A 338 -55.35 -56.43 21.11
N LEU A 339 -54.26 -56.99 20.56
CA LEU A 339 -53.99 -58.44 20.62
C LEU A 339 -53.76 -58.94 22.05
N GLU A 340 -53.16 -58.13 22.91
CA GLU A 340 -52.97 -58.44 24.33
C GLU A 340 -54.33 -58.52 25.05
N SER A 341 -55.25 -57.59 24.76
CA SER A 341 -56.62 -57.61 25.28
C SER A 341 -57.40 -58.85 24.81
N GLU A 342 -57.32 -59.21 23.53
CA GLU A 342 -57.93 -60.43 23.00
C GLU A 342 -57.36 -61.69 23.66
N ASN A 343 -56.05 -61.76 23.87
CA ASN A 343 -55.40 -62.89 24.54
C ASN A 343 -55.88 -63.05 25.99
N ILE A 344 -56.08 -61.93 26.70
CA ILE A 344 -56.61 -61.95 28.06
C ILE A 344 -58.06 -62.47 28.05
N ASN A 345 -58.90 -61.98 27.13
CA ASN A 345 -60.29 -62.45 26.99
C ASN A 345 -60.40 -63.93 26.63
N LEU A 346 -59.46 -64.48 25.84
CA LEU A 346 -59.43 -65.91 25.50
C LEU A 346 -58.95 -66.81 26.65
N LYS A 347 -58.24 -66.24 27.64
CA LYS A 347 -57.74 -66.97 28.82
C LYS A 347 -58.69 -66.90 30.03
N ALA A 348 -59.68 -66.00 30.00
CA ALA A 348 -60.76 -65.91 30.99
C ALA A 348 -61.91 -66.85 30.61
#